data_AF-A0A7Y6Y8I0-F1
#
_entry.id   AF-A0A7Y6Y8I0-F1
#
_cell.length_a   1.000
_cell.length_b   1.000
_cell.length_c   1.000
_cell.angle_alpha   90.00
_cell.angle_beta   90.00
_cell.angle_gamma   90.00
#
_symmetry.space_group_name_H-M   'P 1'
#
loop_
_entity.id
_entity.type
_entity.pdbx_description
1 polymer ?
#
loop_
_entity_poly.entity_id
_entity_poly.type
_entity_poly.pdbx_seq_one_letter_code
_entity_poly.pdbx_strand_id
1 'polypeptide(L)'
;LIAERAQQPLLGCPDYIHAAASHEERATLWFNATGEAMSDADWHRPDLCHLGYMLRGSPGEPSLYMIFNRSEREQIFRLPALNYAATWSCKICSSESAKLESEYAAAAELRLPALSVVLLSAAR
;
A
#
# COMPACT_ATOMS: atom_id res chain seq x y z
N LEU A 1 6.48 11.18 -10.44
CA LEU A 1 5.05 10.76 -10.51
C LEU A 1 4.61 10.35 -11.91
N ILE A 2 4.67 11.21 -12.95
CA ILE A 2 4.23 10.83 -14.31
C ILE A 2 5.05 9.65 -14.87
N ALA A 3 6.38 9.71 -14.76
CA ALA A 3 7.26 8.63 -15.17
C ALA A 3 6.98 7.32 -14.40
N GLU A 4 6.80 7.41 -13.07
CA GLU A 4 6.40 6.25 -12.24
C GLU A 4 5.09 5.63 -12.73
N ARG A 5 4.06 6.43 -13.01
CA ARG A 5 2.79 5.92 -13.54
C ARG A 5 2.98 5.19 -14.86
N ALA A 6 3.83 5.69 -15.76
CA ALA A 6 4.10 5.06 -17.05
C ALA A 6 4.86 3.72 -16.91
N GLN A 7 5.66 3.56 -15.87
CA GLN A 7 6.45 2.35 -15.61
C GLN A 7 5.72 1.30 -14.78
N GLN A 8 4.54 1.61 -14.24
CA GLN A 8 3.77 0.75 -13.35
C GLN A 8 2.45 0.33 -14.01
N PRO A 9 2.40 -0.84 -14.68
CA PRO A 9 1.21 -1.31 -15.39
C PRO A 9 -0.07 -1.33 -14.53
N LEU A 10 0.07 -1.62 -13.23
CA LEU A 10 -1.04 -1.63 -12.28
C LEU A 10 -1.70 -0.26 -12.08
N LEU A 11 -0.98 0.85 -12.30
CA LEU A 11 -1.52 2.22 -12.21
C LEU A 11 -2.14 2.72 -13.53
N GLY A 12 -1.97 1.94 -14.61
CA GLY A 12 -2.49 2.22 -15.95
C GLY A 12 -3.49 1.18 -16.44
N CYS A 13 -4.01 0.34 -15.55
CA CYS A 13 -4.93 -0.75 -15.94
C CYS A 13 -6.21 -0.16 -16.55
N PRO A 14 -6.62 -0.59 -17.76
CA PRO A 14 -7.84 -0.08 -18.39
C PRO A 14 -9.10 -0.67 -17.75
N ASP A 15 -8.97 -1.86 -17.15
CA ASP A 15 -10.06 -2.59 -16.52
C ASP A 15 -10.03 -2.41 -14.99
N TYR A 16 -11.20 -2.52 -14.38
CA TYR A 16 -11.30 -2.48 -12.93
C TYR A 16 -10.68 -3.73 -12.31
N ILE A 17 -9.74 -3.55 -11.38
CA ILE A 17 -9.14 -4.65 -10.63
C ILE A 17 -10.05 -4.97 -9.45
N HIS A 18 -10.79 -6.07 -9.56
CA HIS A 18 -11.70 -6.56 -8.52
C HIS A 18 -10.95 -7.20 -7.35
N ALA A 19 -11.69 -7.59 -6.31
CA ALA A 19 -11.18 -8.52 -5.31
C ALA A 19 -10.87 -9.87 -5.99
N ALA A 20 -9.79 -10.52 -5.57
CA ALA A 20 -9.30 -11.72 -6.26
C ALA A 20 -10.20 -12.95 -6.04
N ALA A 21 -10.37 -13.76 -7.08
CA ALA A 21 -10.86 -15.13 -6.94
C ALA A 21 -9.73 -16.11 -6.53
N SER A 22 -8.47 -15.79 -6.84
CA SER A 22 -7.29 -16.61 -6.56
C SER A 22 -6.07 -15.77 -6.15
N HIS A 23 -4.98 -16.41 -5.68
CA HIS A 23 -3.71 -15.72 -5.35
C HIS A 23 -2.82 -15.41 -6.56
N GLU A 24 -3.21 -15.83 -7.76
CA GLU A 24 -2.45 -15.65 -9.00
C GLU A 24 -2.96 -14.49 -9.85
N GLU A 25 -4.14 -14.00 -9.52
CA GLU A 25 -4.76 -12.85 -10.18
C GLU A 25 -4.34 -11.52 -9.56
N ARG A 26 -4.36 -10.48 -10.39
CA ARG A 26 -4.35 -9.11 -9.92
C ARG A 26 -5.53 -8.89 -8.99
N ALA A 27 -5.31 -8.11 -7.94
CA ALA A 27 -6.35 -7.87 -6.95
C ALA A 27 -6.19 -6.51 -6.28
N THR A 28 -7.34 -5.93 -5.95
CA THR A 28 -7.45 -4.79 -5.05
C THR A 28 -7.66 -5.31 -3.63
N LEU A 29 -6.75 -4.98 -2.73
CA LEU A 29 -6.83 -5.35 -1.32
C LEU A 29 -6.74 -4.08 -0.45
N TRP A 30 -7.50 -4.05 0.63
CA TRP A 30 -7.60 -2.89 1.53
C TRP A 30 -7.16 -3.29 2.92
N PHE A 31 -6.34 -2.46 3.54
CA PHE A 31 -5.72 -2.73 4.83
C PHE A 31 -5.96 -1.59 5.81
N ASN A 32 -6.14 -1.95 7.07
CA ASN A 32 -6.14 -1.00 8.18
C ASN A 32 -4.70 -0.67 8.61
N ALA A 33 -4.54 0.15 9.66
CA ALA A 33 -3.21 0.50 10.18
C ALA A 33 -2.45 -0.69 10.81
N THR A 34 -3.12 -1.77 11.21
CA THR A 34 -2.46 -2.97 11.77
C THR A 34 -1.90 -3.90 10.70
N GLY A 35 -2.07 -3.56 9.41
CA GLY A 35 -1.64 -4.37 8.28
C GLY A 35 -2.57 -5.55 8.00
N GLU A 36 -3.75 -5.56 8.61
CA GLU A 36 -4.79 -6.56 8.41
C GLU A 36 -5.81 -6.07 7.37
N ALA A 37 -6.52 -7.01 6.74
CA ALA A 37 -7.57 -6.65 5.79
C ALA A 37 -8.66 -5.83 6.50
N MET A 38 -9.13 -4.77 5.84
CA MET A 38 -10.24 -3.93 6.34
C MET A 38 -11.47 -4.78 6.62
N SER A 39 -11.92 -4.80 7.87
CA SER A 39 -13.15 -5.48 8.27
C SER A 39 -14.39 -4.64 7.92
N ASP A 40 -15.57 -5.26 7.95
CA ASP A 40 -16.84 -4.53 7.77
C ASP A 40 -17.01 -3.39 8.79
N ALA A 41 -16.58 -3.63 10.05
CA ALA A 41 -16.60 -2.60 11.08
C ALA A 41 -15.67 -1.43 10.74
N ASP A 42 -14.47 -1.69 10.20
CA ASP A 42 -13.55 -0.63 9.80
C ASP A 42 -14.11 0.22 8.66
N TRP A 43 -14.83 -0.38 7.71
CA TRP A 43 -15.49 0.35 6.62
C TRP A 43 -16.58 1.29 7.10
N HIS A 44 -17.26 0.95 8.20
CA HIS A 44 -18.33 1.76 8.78
C HIS A 44 -17.83 2.79 9.81
N ARG A 45 -16.52 3.01 9.91
CA ARG A 45 -15.91 4.03 10.79
C ARG A 45 -15.55 5.30 10.02
N PRO A 46 -16.41 6.33 10.01
CA PRO A 46 -16.17 7.56 9.24
C PRO A 46 -15.01 8.40 9.78
N ASP A 47 -14.59 8.17 11.03
CA ASP A 47 -13.45 8.80 11.68
C ASP A 47 -12.11 8.17 11.29
N LEU A 48 -12.11 7.03 10.59
CA LEU A 48 -10.89 6.41 10.09
C LEU A 48 -10.26 7.30 9.01
N CYS A 49 -9.27 8.10 9.42
CA CYS A 49 -8.60 9.08 8.55
C CYS A 49 -7.33 8.51 7.90
N HIS A 50 -7.26 7.20 7.72
CA HIS A 50 -6.12 6.54 7.09
C HIS A 50 -6.55 5.24 6.41
N LEU A 51 -5.77 4.80 5.43
CA LEU A 51 -6.07 3.60 4.65
C LEU A 51 -4.81 3.04 4.00
N GLY A 52 -4.67 1.72 4.02
CA GLY A 52 -3.76 0.96 3.17
C GLY A 52 -4.51 0.40 1.96
N TYR A 53 -3.92 0.53 0.77
CA TYR A 53 -4.49 0.07 -0.49
C TYR A 53 -3.42 -0.63 -1.31
N MET A 54 -3.60 -1.93 -1.56
CA MET A 54 -2.69 -2.73 -2.36
C MET A 54 -3.30 -3.08 -3.71
N LEU A 55 -2.52 -2.83 -4.75
CA LEU A 55 -2.69 -3.42 -6.06
C LEU A 55 -1.74 -4.61 -6.17
N ARG A 56 -2.27 -5.82 -6.06
CA ARG A 56 -1.48 -7.03 -6.23
C ARG A 56 -1.23 -7.28 -7.71
N GLY A 57 0.02 -7.58 -8.06
CA GLY A 57 0.41 -8.01 -9.41
C GLY A 57 0.15 -9.50 -9.66
N SER A 58 0.05 -9.88 -10.93
CA SER A 58 0.15 -11.28 -11.37
C SER A 58 1.59 -11.80 -11.22
N PRO A 59 1.84 -13.12 -11.35
CA PRO A 59 3.20 -13.65 -11.37
C PRO A 59 4.10 -12.89 -12.37
N GLY A 60 5.27 -12.43 -11.90
CA GLY A 60 6.20 -11.60 -12.69
C GLY A 60 5.92 -10.09 -12.65
N GLU A 61 4.83 -9.64 -12.02
CA GLU A 61 4.52 -8.22 -11.82
C GLU A 61 4.70 -7.82 -10.36
N PRO A 62 5.34 -6.68 -10.06
CA PRO A 62 5.44 -6.19 -8.70
C PRO A 62 4.06 -5.79 -8.18
N SER A 63 3.82 -6.05 -6.90
CA SER A 63 2.65 -5.50 -6.20
C SER A 63 2.96 -4.09 -5.72
N LEU A 64 1.96 -3.22 -5.71
CA LEU A 64 2.06 -1.85 -5.23
C LEU A 64 1.23 -1.70 -3.97
N TYR A 65 1.76 -1.01 -2.97
CA TYR A 65 1.05 -0.70 -1.73
C TYR A 65 1.11 0.80 -1.46
N MET A 66 -0.06 1.42 -1.43
CA MET A 66 -0.24 2.84 -1.13
C MET A 66 -0.82 2.99 0.26
N ILE A 67 -0.23 3.87 1.06
CA ILE A 67 -0.76 4.20 2.38
C ILE A 67 -1.07 5.68 2.41
N PHE A 68 -2.30 6.00 2.80
CA PHE A 68 -2.80 7.35 2.94
C PHE A 68 -2.98 7.64 4.42
N ASN A 69 -2.30 8.66 4.92
CA ASN A 69 -2.59 9.26 6.22
C ASN A 69 -3.22 10.64 5.99
N ARG A 70 -4.56 10.70 6.02
CA ARG A 70 -5.34 11.95 5.98
C ARG A 70 -5.54 12.55 7.37
N SER A 71 -5.09 11.89 8.43
CA SER A 71 -5.23 12.43 9.78
C SER A 71 -4.31 13.63 9.98
N GLU A 72 -4.66 14.48 10.94
CA GLU A 72 -3.85 15.64 11.36
C GLU A 72 -2.68 15.24 12.27
N ARG A 73 -2.39 13.94 12.40
CA ARG A 73 -1.36 13.40 13.29
C ARG A 73 -0.51 12.35 12.58
N GLU A 74 0.70 12.12 13.10
CA GLU A 74 1.49 10.95 12.70
C GLU A 74 0.72 9.68 13.05
N GLN A 75 0.79 8.67 12.18
CA GLN A 75 0.21 7.35 12.40
C GLN A 75 1.28 6.28 12.17
N ILE A 76 1.17 5.18 12.91
CA ILE A 76 2.01 4.00 12.75
C ILE A 76 1.21 2.99 11.95
N PHE A 77 1.78 2.52 10.85
CA PHE A 77 1.22 1.46 10.02
C PHE A 77 2.10 0.23 10.10
N ARG A 78 1.51 -0.95 10.14
CA ARG A 78 2.23 -2.18 9.90
C ARG A 78 2.09 -2.56 8.43
N LEU A 79 3.21 -2.83 7.77
CA LEU A 79 3.19 -3.29 6.38
C LEU A 79 2.61 -4.71 6.32
N PRO A 80 1.77 -5.04 5.34
CA PRO A 80 1.23 -6.39 5.23
C PRO A 80 2.35 -7.39 4.96
N ALA A 81 2.23 -8.57 5.58
CA ALA A 81 3.09 -9.69 5.26
C ALA A 81 2.70 -10.26 3.90
N LEU A 82 3.69 -10.48 3.03
CA LEU A 82 3.49 -11.12 1.74
C LEU A 82 4.16 -12.49 1.76
N ASN A 83 3.43 -13.54 1.39
CA ASN A 83 3.99 -14.90 1.34
C ASN A 83 5.08 -15.05 0.26
N TYR A 84 5.17 -14.09 -0.66
CA TYR A 84 6.03 -14.15 -1.84
C TYR A 84 7.10 -13.05 -1.89
N ALA A 85 7.11 -12.12 -0.93
CA ALA A 85 8.06 -11.02 -0.92
C ALA A 85 8.51 -10.72 0.52
N ALA A 86 9.82 -10.65 0.72
CA ALA A 86 10.41 -10.36 2.02
C ALA A 86 10.48 -8.86 2.33
N THR A 87 10.45 -8.01 1.29
CA THR A 87 10.68 -6.57 1.43
C THR A 87 9.75 -5.72 0.57
N TRP A 88 9.60 -4.47 1.00
CA TRP A 88 8.89 -3.39 0.33
C TRP A 88 9.88 -2.27 0.00
N SER A 89 10.02 -1.89 -1.26
CA SER A 89 10.83 -0.74 -1.65
C SER A 89 9.99 0.53 -1.72
N CYS A 90 10.46 1.62 -1.13
CA CYS A 90 9.81 2.93 -1.21
C CYS A 90 10.02 3.58 -2.58
N LYS A 91 8.94 4.02 -3.23
CA LYS A 91 8.97 4.65 -4.55
C LYS A 91 8.58 6.11 -4.51
N ILE A 92 7.56 6.46 -3.73
CA ILE A 92 7.07 7.83 -3.60
C ILE A 92 6.74 8.09 -2.15
N CYS A 93 7.09 9.28 -1.68
CA CYS A 93 6.59 9.84 -0.43
C CYS A 93 6.24 11.30 -0.68
N SER A 94 5.08 11.75 -0.20
CA SER A 94 4.66 13.15 -0.36
C SER A 94 5.15 14.08 0.76
N SER A 95 5.76 13.56 1.81
CA SER A 95 6.19 14.35 2.96
C SER A 95 7.71 14.46 3.01
N GLU A 96 8.21 15.70 3.01
CA GLU A 96 9.62 16.02 3.20
C GLU A 96 10.10 15.75 4.64
N SER A 97 9.17 15.73 5.61
CA SER A 97 9.49 15.42 7.01
C SER A 97 9.55 13.92 7.30
N ALA A 98 9.06 13.08 6.37
CA ALA A 98 9.09 11.65 6.53
C ALA A 98 10.52 11.13 6.36
N LYS A 99 11.07 10.58 7.43
CA LYS A 99 12.33 9.84 7.39
C LYS A 99 12.03 8.41 6.98
N LEU A 100 11.82 8.20 5.67
CA LEU A 100 11.56 6.87 5.13
C LEU A 100 12.86 6.16 4.76
N GLU A 101 12.88 4.86 5.02
CA GLU A 101 13.89 3.94 4.51
C GLU A 101 13.62 3.65 3.03
N SER A 102 14.68 3.32 2.28
CA SER A 102 14.53 2.92 0.88
C SER A 102 13.83 1.56 0.75
N GLU A 103 14.00 0.71 1.75
CA GLU A 103 13.42 -0.63 1.83
C GLU A 103 12.95 -0.94 3.24
N TYR A 104 11.87 -1.69 3.35
CA TYR A 104 11.29 -2.15 4.61
C TYR A 104 11.11 -3.66 4.56
N ALA A 105 11.30 -4.34 5.68
CA ALA A 105 10.90 -5.74 5.78
C ALA A 105 9.37 -5.88 5.69
N ALA A 106 8.89 -7.03 5.21
CA ALA A 106 7.50 -7.42 5.37
C ALA A 106 7.13 -7.42 6.87
N ALA A 107 5.89 -7.01 7.20
CA ALA A 107 5.43 -6.84 8.58
C ALA A 107 6.14 -5.75 9.42
N ALA A 108 7.04 -4.95 8.83
CA ALA A 108 7.68 -3.83 9.50
C ALA A 108 6.68 -2.72 9.84
N GLU A 109 7.02 -1.91 10.85
CA GLU A 109 6.29 -0.69 11.16
C GLU A 109 6.81 0.49 10.33
N LEU A 110 5.87 1.31 9.88
CA LEU A 110 6.10 2.51 9.12
C LEU A 110 5.43 3.69 9.81
N ARG A 111 6.22 4.68 10.21
CA ARG A 111 5.71 5.94 10.75
C ARG A 111 5.47 6.91 9.61
N LEU A 112 4.22 7.32 9.45
CA LEU A 112 3.83 8.20 8.36
C LEU A 112 3.27 9.52 8.93
N PRO A 113 3.86 10.68 8.59
CA PRO A 113 3.41 11.98 9.06
C PRO A 113 1.94 12.28 8.69
N ALA A 114 1.36 13.27 9.37
CA ALA A 114 0.06 13.81 9.03
C ALA A 114 -0.02 14.22 7.55
N LEU A 115 -1.20 14.09 6.95
CA LEU A 115 -1.51 14.58 5.60
C LEU A 115 -0.51 14.11 4.53
N SER A 116 -0.17 12.82 4.54
CA SER A 116 0.84 12.28 3.62
C SER A 116 0.45 10.96 2.97
N VAL A 117 1.11 10.67 1.85
CA VAL A 117 0.96 9.43 1.09
C VAL A 117 2.33 8.82 0.81
N VAL A 118 2.39 7.50 0.85
CA VAL A 118 3.55 6.71 0.43
C VAL A 118 3.12 5.64 -0.56
N LEU A 119 3.97 5.38 -1.56
CA LEU A 119 3.88 4.27 -2.49
C LEU A 119 5.07 3.35 -2.28
N LEU A 120 4.79 2.08 -2.00
CA LEU A 120 5.76 1.00 -1.88
C LEU A 120 5.54 -0.01 -3.01
N SER A 121 6.59 -0.73 -3.38
CA SER A 121 6.53 -1.84 -4.33
C SER A 121 7.18 -3.10 -3.74
N ALA A 122 6.57 -4.25 -3.95
CA ALA A 122 7.14 -5.56 -3.62
C ALA A 122 7.24 -6.41 -4.89
N ALA A 123 8.45 -6.84 -5.24
CA ALA A 123 8.65 -7.81 -6.31
C ALA A 123 8.24 -9.21 -5.83
N ARG A 124 7.57 -9.95 -6.70
CA ARG A 124 7.18 -11.35 -6.49
C ARG A 124 8.12 -12.29 -7.21
#